data_AF-A0A8J6N5B7-F1
#
_entry.id   AF-A0A8J6N5B7-F1
#
_cell.length_a   1.000
_cell.length_b   1.000
_cell.length_c   1.000
_cell.angle_alpha   90.00
_cell.angle_beta   90.00
_cell.angle_gamma   90.00
#
_symmetry.space_group_name_H-M   'P 1'
#
loop_
_entity.id
_entity.type
_entity.pdbx_description
1 polymer ?
#
loop_
_entity_poly.entity_id
_entity_poly.type
_entity_poly.pdbx_seq_one_letter_code
_entity_poly.pdbx_strand_id
1 'polypeptide(L)' 'MKIYVGNLSYEVTEEDLRLALEEFGQVESVTIIKDKYSGRSKGFGFVEMASKAEGQSA' A
#
# COMPACT_ATOMS: atom_id res chain seq x y z
N MET A 1 -7.67 -8.98 -1.26
CA MET A 1 -8.41 -7.89 -0.58
C MET A 1 -7.68 -6.59 -0.88
N LYS A 2 -8.34 -5.56 -1.42
CA LYS A 2 -7.67 -4.32 -1.85
C LYS A 2 -7.78 -3.25 -0.77
N ILE A 3 -6.64 -2.94 -0.15
CA ILE A 3 -6.47 -1.95 0.90
C ILE A 3 -6.06 -0.62 0.25
N TYR A 4 -6.77 0.46 0.59
CA TYR A 4 -6.35 1.81 0.26
C TYR A 4 -5.48 2.36 1.38
N VAL A 5 -4.31 2.87 1.04
CA VAL A 5 -3.39 3.49 1.99
C VAL A 5 -3.18 4.93 1.56
N GLY A 6 -3.72 5.87 2.33
CA GLY A 6 -3.60 7.32 2.10
C GLY A 6 -2.69 7.99 3.11
N ASN A 7 -2.43 9.28 2.92
CA ASN A 7 -1.55 10.10 3.76
C ASN A 7 -0.11 9.54 3.87
N LEU A 8 0.37 8.94 2.78
CA LEU A 8 1.72 8.41 2.68
C LEU A 8 2.71 9.55 2.43
N SER A 9 3.84 9.51 3.14
CA SER A 9 4.97 10.38 2.84
C SER A 9 5.46 10.13 1.42
N TYR A 10 5.98 11.17 0.77
CA TYR A 10 6.53 11.08 -0.58
C TYR A 10 7.73 10.13 -0.68
N GLU A 11 8.37 9.85 0.45
CA GLU A 11 9.51 8.94 0.60
C GLU A 11 9.09 7.47 0.73
N VAL A 12 7.82 7.19 1.06
CA VAL A 12 7.34 5.82 1.20
C VAL A 12 7.39 5.11 -0.15
N THR A 13 8.02 3.94 -0.16
CA THR A 13 8.12 3.08 -1.32
C THR A 13 7.12 1.92 -1.25
N GLU A 14 6.95 1.26 -2.39
CA GLU A 14 6.11 0.05 -2.48
C GLU A 14 6.68 -1.06 -1.59
N GLU A 15 7.99 -1.07 -1.39
CA GLU A 15 8.72 -2.00 -0.55
C GLU A 15 8.46 -1.75 0.94
N ASP A 16 8.47 -0.49 1.39
CA ASP A 16 8.08 -0.11 2.77
C ASP A 16 6.65 -0.57 3.10
N LEU A 17 5.71 -0.29 2.20
CA LEU A 17 4.31 -0.72 2.37
C LEU A 17 4.20 -2.23 2.43
N ARG A 18 4.92 -2.91 1.54
CA ARG A 18 4.94 -4.37 1.50
C ARG A 18 5.48 -4.94 2.81
N LEU A 19 6.63 -4.46 3.28
CA LEU A 19 7.25 -4.92 4.53
C LEU A 19 6.35 -4.66 5.75
N ALA A 20 5.74 -3.48 5.82
CA ALA A 20 4.81 -3.13 6.90
C ALA A 20 3.55 -4.01 6.90
N LEU A 21 3.07 -4.43 5.72
CA LEU A 21 1.88 -5.27 5.58
C LEU A 21 2.19 -6.77 5.59
N GLU A 22 3.45 -7.17 5.33
CA GLU A 22 3.91 -8.56 5.40
C GLU A 22 3.74 -9.14 6.81
N GLU A 23 3.83 -8.30 7.84
CA GLU A 23 3.57 -8.68 9.24
C GLU A 23 2.10 -9.08 9.48
N PHE A 24 1.17 -8.52 8.71
CA PHE A 24 -0.27 -8.83 8.80
C PHE A 24 -0.71 -9.93 7.82
N GLY A 25 0.17 -10.35 6.89
CA GLY A 25 -0.10 -11.45 5.97
C GLY A 25 0.56 -11.28 4.61
N GLN A 26 0.26 -12.20 3.69
CA GLN A 26 0.91 -12.21 2.38
C GLN A 26 0.37 -11.09 1.48
N VAL A 27 1.26 -10.18 1.09
CA VAL A 27 1.00 -9.12 0.11
C VAL A 27 1.12 -9.71 -1.31
N GLU A 28 0.06 -9.63 -2.11
CA GLU A 28 0.10 -10.02 -3.53
C GLU A 28 0.65 -8.91 -4.42
N SER A 29 0.25 -7.67 -4.18
CA SER A 29 0.68 -6.54 -5.01
C SER A 29 0.61 -5.23 -4.25
N VAL A 30 1.56 -4.34 -4.52
CA VAL A 30 1.54 -2.95 -4.04
C VAL A 30 1.58 -2.03 -5.25
N THR A 31 0.85 -0.94 -5.20
CA THR A 31 0.82 0.07 -6.26
C THR A 31 0.72 1.45 -5.66
N ILE A 32 1.79 2.23 -5.72
CA ILE A 32 1.76 3.64 -5.31
C ILE A 32 1.34 4.51 -6.48
N ILE A 33 0.35 5.38 -6.26
CA ILE A 33 -0.06 6.33 -7.28
C ILE A 33 0.87 7.53 -7.22
N LYS A 34 1.70 7.65 -8.25
CA LYS A 34 2.61 8.77 -8.46
C LYS A 34 2.05 9.68 -9.56
N ASP A 35 2.27 10.96 -9.39
CA ASP A 35 1.93 11.95 -10.40
C ASP A 35 2.81 11.76 -11.62
N LYS A 36 2.21 11.58 -12.80
CA LYS A 36 2.94 11.29 -14.05
C LYS A 36 3.81 12.44 -14.55
N TYR A 37 3.54 13.68 -14.11
CA TYR A 37 4.25 14.86 -14.59
C TYR A 37 5.45 15.19 -13.70
N SER A 38 5.25 15.14 -12.39
CA SER A 38 6.30 15.45 -11.41
C SER A 38 7.05 14.21 -10.90
N GLY A 39 6.55 13.01 -11.16
CA GLY A 39 7.08 11.76 -10.60
C GLY A 39 6.89 11.63 -9.08
N ARG A 40 6.25 12.62 -8.43
CA ARG A 40 6.04 12.64 -6.98
C ARG A 40 4.86 11.76 -6.61
N SER A 41 4.99 10.98 -5.55
CA SER A 41 3.87 10.23 -4.97
C SER A 41 2.70 11.18 -4.69
N LYS A 42 1.47 10.79 -5.02
CA LYS A 42 0.29 11.60 -4.68
C LYS A 42 -0.12 11.45 -3.21
N GLY A 43 0.72 10.80 -2.41
CA GLY A 43 0.48 10.49 -1.00
C GLY A 43 -0.52 9.37 -0.78
N PHE A 44 -0.77 8.53 -1.78
CA PHE A 44 -1.64 7.36 -1.63
C PHE A 44 -1.23 6.20 -2.54
N GLY A 45 -1.60 5.00 -2.12
CA GLY A 45 -1.36 3.75 -2.82
C GLY A 45 -2.44 2.72 -2.52
N PHE A 46 -2.37 1.62 -3.26
CA PHE A 46 -3.24 0.47 -3.09
C PHE A 46 -2.38 -0.75 -2.84
N VAL A 47 -2.81 -1.57 -1.88
CA VAL A 47 -2.17 -2.85 -1.56
C VAL A 47 -3.18 -3.96 -1.70
N GLU A 48 -2.83 -5.01 -2.42
CA GLU A 48 -3.62 -6.20 -2.59
C GLU A 48 -3.02 -7.32 -1.73
N MET A 49 -3.80 -7.81 -0.77
CA MET A 49 -3.42 -8.88 0.14
C MET A 49 -4.09 -10.21 -0.26
N ALA A 50 -3.35 -11.31 -0.14
CA ALA A 50 -3.80 -12.66 -0.50
C ALA A 50 -4.83 -13.24 0.49
N SER A 51 -4.78 -12.80 1.76
CA SER A 51 -5.59 -13.41 2.82
C SER A 51 -6.95 -12.71 3.02
N LYS A 52 -7.98 -13.53 3.25
CA LYS A 52 -9.41 -13.16 3.32
C LYS A 52 -9.92 -12.89 4.75
N ALA A 53 -9.07 -12.70 5.76
CA ALA A 53 -9.51 -12.84 7.16
C ALA A 53 -9.24 -11.70 8.17
N GLU A 54 -8.33 -10.74 7.96
CA GLU A 54 -7.95 -9.83 9.07
C GLU A 54 -8.08 -8.33 8.77
N GLY A 55 -8.95 -7.96 7.81
CA GLY A 55 -9.30 -6.57 7.53
C GLY A 55 -10.54 -6.04 8.29
N GLN A 56 -11.05 -6.78 9.27
CA GLN A 56 -12.13 -6.32 10.17
C GLN A 56 -11.58 -6.11 11.59
N SER A 57 -10.92 -4.99 11.79
CA SER A 57 -10.82 -4.37 13.11
C SER A 57 -10.90 -2.87 12.92
N ALA A 58 -12.14 -2.40 12.74
CA ALA A 58 -12.56 -1.03 12.93
C ALA A 58 -13.97 -1.05 13.52
#